data_AF-U1QFG1-F1
#
_entry.id   AF-U1QFG1-F1
#
_cell.length_a   1.000
_cell.length_b   1.000
_cell.length_c   1.000
_cell.angle_alpha   90.00
_cell.angle_beta   90.00
_cell.angle_gamma   90.00
#
_symmetry.space_group_name_H-M   'P 1'
#
loop_
_entity.id
_entity.type
_entity.pdbx_description
1 polymer ?
#
loop_
_entity_poly.entity_id
_entity_poly.type
_entity_poly.pdbx_seq_one_letter_code
_entity_poly.pdbx_strand_id
1 'polypeptide(L)'
;AQIANGGVAAAVVALGRSADTPDADAIHRSLLVGLLSNVGNWDERRREYAGARGTRFTIWPGSGLRRKTYDWVMTAELVETSRLFARTVAKVDSRWIEQVADRADLTRRVFGEPYWSTRQGAAMVHEKVLLYGMTLVADRPVTLASVGTDSARQVAREMFIRSGLVEGGWHARHGFVERNRALIEELQDVERRRREHGLLADDTALFDFYDDRIPEEVTSAAAFDAWWKEQRRTTPDLLDFTRELLLPGGGDASGFPDTWVQGDLTLGLDYVFEPGRPEDGVSVQVPVEVLGRLTPDGFDWLVPGMRAELCVATIRALPKRVRRQLVPAPDVGAQVRAQIEQEFPTPPGASCPEVPFEEAFSRVVSRLKGVEITEADWAEAAQRLPDHLAMGFAALDGRGRVIDRGRDLVSLQQRLSGRTEEAVRSVVRGALAQAMAEAQER
;
A
#
# COMPACT_ATOMS: atom_id res chain seq x y z
N ALA A 1 -24.49 70.63 -25.70
CA ALA A 1 -23.11 71.01 -25.38
C ALA A 1 -22.20 70.41 -26.45
N GLN A 2 -21.51 71.23 -27.24
CA GLN A 2 -20.47 70.75 -28.16
C GLN A 2 -19.41 70.03 -27.32
N ILE A 3 -19.16 68.75 -27.61
CA ILE A 3 -18.07 68.02 -26.99
C ILE A 3 -16.77 68.65 -27.53
N ALA A 4 -16.16 69.54 -26.75
CA ALA A 4 -14.81 69.97 -27.01
C ALA A 4 -13.93 68.71 -27.20
N ASN A 5 -13.19 68.64 -28.30
CA ASN A 5 -12.32 67.52 -28.72
C ASN A 5 -12.99 66.28 -29.36
N GLY A 6 -14.23 66.35 -29.87
CA GLY A 6 -14.87 65.22 -30.57
C GLY A 6 -14.09 64.66 -31.77
N GLY A 7 -13.44 65.52 -32.57
CA GLY A 7 -12.59 65.09 -33.69
C GLY A 7 -11.30 64.40 -33.25
N VAL A 8 -10.71 64.86 -32.13
CA VAL A 8 -9.53 64.23 -31.53
C VAL A 8 -9.88 62.86 -30.96
N ALA A 9 -11.01 62.74 -30.27
CA ALA A 9 -11.49 61.44 -29.77
C ALA A 9 -11.74 60.45 -30.91
N ALA A 10 -12.34 60.89 -32.02
CA ALA A 10 -12.54 60.06 -33.20
C ALA A 10 -11.21 59.64 -33.87
N ALA A 11 -10.23 60.55 -33.97
CA ALA A 11 -8.91 60.24 -34.51
C ALA A 11 -8.13 59.26 -33.63
N VAL A 12 -8.21 59.39 -32.30
CA VAL A 12 -7.60 58.44 -31.34
C VAL A 12 -8.24 57.06 -31.45
N VAL A 13 -9.57 56.99 -31.59
CA VAL A 13 -10.29 55.71 -31.81
C VAL A 13 -9.92 55.09 -33.16
N ALA A 14 -9.78 55.90 -34.22
CA ALA A 14 -9.37 55.43 -35.53
C ALA A 14 -7.92 54.92 -35.52
N LEU A 15 -7.01 55.64 -34.85
CA LEU A 15 -5.62 55.23 -34.66
C LEU A 15 -5.55 53.90 -33.89
N GLY A 16 -6.31 53.75 -32.80
CA GLY A 16 -6.37 52.51 -32.01
C GLY A 16 -7.05 51.32 -32.72
N ARG A 17 -7.60 51.53 -33.93
CA ARG A 17 -8.14 50.49 -34.80
C ARG A 17 -7.26 50.23 -36.03
N SER A 18 -6.16 50.95 -36.19
CA SER A 18 -5.23 50.79 -37.31
C SER A 18 -4.41 49.52 -37.16
N ALA A 19 -3.95 48.94 -38.28
CA ALA A 19 -2.97 47.86 -38.28
C ALA A 19 -1.62 48.27 -37.65
N ASP A 20 -1.32 49.57 -37.65
CA ASP A 20 -0.12 50.15 -37.04
C ASP A 20 -0.28 50.46 -35.55
N THR A 21 -1.41 50.07 -34.92
CA THR A 21 -1.62 50.26 -33.49
C THR A 21 -0.61 49.42 -32.71
N PRO A 22 0.26 50.03 -31.88
CA PRO A 22 1.15 49.26 -31.03
C PRO A 22 0.37 48.32 -30.12
N ASP A 23 0.85 47.09 -29.95
CA ASP A 23 0.26 46.16 -28.99
C ASP A 23 0.35 46.77 -27.58
N ALA A 24 -0.82 47.12 -27.02
CA ALA A 24 -0.92 47.72 -25.71
C ALA A 24 -0.32 46.81 -24.63
N ASP A 25 -0.44 45.49 -24.77
CA ASP A 25 0.14 44.53 -23.83
C ASP A 25 1.67 44.51 -23.93
N ALA A 26 2.23 44.68 -25.13
CA ALA A 26 3.68 44.85 -25.30
C ALA A 26 4.17 46.12 -24.60
N ILE A 27 3.48 47.24 -24.78
CA ILE A 27 3.81 48.51 -24.08
C ILE A 27 3.73 48.33 -22.56
N HIS A 28 2.65 47.75 -22.05
CA HIS A 28 2.49 47.53 -20.61
C HIS A 28 3.57 46.60 -20.04
N ARG A 29 3.93 45.51 -20.75
CA ARG A 29 5.02 44.61 -20.36
C ARG A 29 6.38 45.34 -20.32
N SER A 30 6.65 46.24 -21.27
CA SER A 30 7.85 47.07 -21.26
C SER A 30 7.88 48.04 -20.08
N LEU A 31 6.75 48.69 -19.78
CA LEU A 31 6.63 49.63 -18.66
C LEU A 31 6.73 48.94 -17.29
N LEU A 32 6.23 47.71 -17.16
CA LEU A 32 6.30 46.93 -15.92
C LEU A 32 7.73 46.81 -15.38
N VAL A 33 8.74 46.75 -16.24
CA VAL A 33 10.16 46.66 -15.86
C VAL A 33 10.58 47.80 -14.91
N GLY A 34 10.07 49.01 -15.13
CA GLY A 34 10.36 50.17 -14.29
C GLY A 34 9.32 50.44 -13.20
N LEU A 35 8.16 49.76 -13.24
CA LEU A 35 6.99 50.07 -12.41
C LEU A 35 6.51 48.89 -11.54
N LEU A 36 7.38 47.91 -11.27
CA LEU A 36 7.06 46.77 -10.38
C LEU A 36 6.67 47.20 -8.96
N SER A 37 7.09 48.37 -8.48
CA SER A 37 6.65 48.92 -7.19
C SER A 37 5.25 49.54 -7.23
N ASN A 38 4.72 49.77 -8.43
CA ASN A 38 3.49 50.51 -8.67
C ASN A 38 2.40 49.60 -9.24
N VAL A 39 2.42 48.32 -8.85
CA VAL A 39 1.36 47.37 -9.15
C VAL A 39 0.46 47.21 -7.93
N GLY A 40 -0.79 46.83 -8.16
CA GLY A 40 -1.69 46.41 -7.08
C GLY A 40 -2.76 45.45 -7.53
N ASN A 41 -3.17 44.58 -6.60
CA ASN A 41 -4.26 43.64 -6.79
C ASN A 41 -5.52 44.13 -6.06
N TRP A 42 -6.69 43.84 -6.62
CA TRP A 42 -7.96 44.22 -6.00
C TRP A 42 -8.23 43.44 -4.71
N ASP A 43 -8.52 44.13 -3.61
CA ASP A 43 -9.02 43.56 -2.35
C ASP A 43 -10.54 43.81 -2.28
N GLU A 44 -11.33 42.76 -2.51
CA GLU A 44 -12.79 42.85 -2.50
C GLU A 44 -13.36 43.29 -1.16
N ARG A 45 -12.74 42.89 -0.04
CA ARG A 45 -13.23 43.19 1.31
C ARG A 45 -13.06 44.67 1.64
N ARG A 46 -11.94 45.26 1.20
CA ARG A 46 -11.62 46.67 1.47
C ARG A 46 -12.05 47.62 0.36
N ARG A 47 -12.38 47.08 -0.82
CA ARG A 47 -12.74 47.84 -2.03
C ARG A 47 -11.63 48.82 -2.44
N GLU A 48 -10.39 48.40 -2.27
CA GLU A 48 -9.17 49.14 -2.61
C GLU A 48 -8.13 48.17 -3.22
N TYR A 49 -7.11 48.70 -3.88
CA TYR A 49 -6.00 47.91 -4.40
C TYR A 49 -4.92 47.77 -3.34
N ALA A 50 -4.51 46.55 -3.05
CA ALA A 50 -3.32 46.24 -2.26
C ALA A 50 -2.10 46.27 -3.17
N GLY A 51 -1.16 47.16 -2.88
CA GLY A 51 0.05 47.36 -3.66
C GLY A 51 1.31 46.83 -3.00
N ALA A 52 2.43 46.97 -3.69
CA ALA A 52 3.75 46.66 -3.16
C ALA A 52 4.02 47.40 -1.83
N ARG A 53 4.83 46.78 -0.97
CA ARG A 53 5.27 47.34 0.33
C ARG A 53 4.11 47.72 1.28
N GLY A 54 2.97 47.03 1.16
CA GLY A 54 1.81 47.24 2.03
C GLY A 54 0.99 48.50 1.70
N THR A 55 1.29 49.17 0.59
CA THR A 55 0.50 50.32 0.13
C THR A 55 -0.94 49.91 -0.17
N ARG A 56 -1.87 50.84 0.04
CA ARG A 56 -3.27 50.68 -0.39
C ARG A 56 -3.72 51.91 -1.11
N PHE A 57 -4.28 51.73 -2.30
CA PHE A 57 -4.68 52.85 -3.14
C PHE A 57 -5.99 52.56 -3.86
N THR A 58 -6.62 53.62 -4.35
CA THR A 58 -7.78 53.50 -5.24
C THR A 58 -7.52 54.20 -6.56
N ILE A 59 -8.21 53.79 -7.63
CA ILE A 59 -8.10 54.44 -8.94
C ILE A 59 -8.70 55.86 -8.86
N TRP A 60 -7.95 56.86 -9.33
CA TRP A 60 -8.39 58.26 -9.40
C TRP A 60 -9.79 58.38 -10.06
N PRO A 61 -10.73 59.16 -9.48
CA PRO A 61 -12.09 59.26 -10.01
C PRO A 61 -12.20 59.66 -11.48
N GLY A 62 -11.25 60.46 -11.97
CA GLY A 62 -11.18 60.89 -13.37
C GLY A 62 -10.55 59.88 -14.34
N SER A 63 -10.10 58.72 -13.86
CA SER A 63 -9.50 57.68 -14.73
C SER A 63 -10.58 56.95 -15.55
N GLY A 64 -10.29 56.67 -16.82
CA GLY A 64 -11.15 55.84 -17.68
C GLY A 64 -11.35 54.41 -17.15
N LEU A 65 -10.43 53.92 -16.33
CA LEU A 65 -10.52 52.59 -15.72
C LEU A 65 -11.35 52.55 -14.43
N ARG A 66 -11.77 53.70 -13.89
CA ARG A 66 -12.50 53.77 -12.60
C ARG A 66 -13.84 53.02 -12.61
N ARG A 67 -14.47 52.87 -13.78
CA ARG A 67 -15.82 52.28 -13.91
C ARG A 67 -15.86 50.76 -13.75
N LYS A 68 -14.71 50.09 -13.85
CA LYS A 68 -14.59 48.63 -13.70
C LYS A 68 -13.53 48.30 -12.66
N THR A 69 -13.71 47.19 -11.96
CA THR A 69 -12.68 46.59 -11.10
C THR A 69 -11.85 45.64 -11.96
N TYR A 70 -10.54 45.74 -11.84
CA TYR A 70 -9.60 44.84 -12.51
C TYR A 70 -8.81 44.11 -11.43
N ASP A 71 -8.53 42.83 -11.63
CA ASP A 71 -7.83 42.05 -10.62
C ASP A 71 -6.43 42.59 -10.35
N TRP A 72 -5.77 43.08 -11.41
CA TRP A 72 -4.42 43.62 -11.37
C TRP A 72 -4.30 44.91 -12.19
N VAL A 73 -3.66 45.90 -11.59
CA VAL A 73 -3.38 47.18 -12.24
C VAL A 73 -1.93 47.61 -12.00
N MET A 74 -1.39 48.36 -12.95
CA MET A 74 -0.14 49.11 -12.85
C MET A 74 -0.48 50.60 -12.89
N THR A 75 0.24 51.42 -12.12
CA THR A 75 0.07 52.88 -12.10
C THR A 75 1.39 53.59 -12.37
N ALA A 76 1.35 54.70 -13.10
CA ALA A 76 2.56 55.50 -13.30
C ALA A 76 2.97 56.22 -12.01
N GLU A 77 1.99 56.75 -11.27
CA GLU A 77 2.23 57.46 -10.01
C GLU A 77 1.13 57.16 -8.97
N LEU A 78 1.52 57.28 -7.70
CA LEU A 78 0.63 57.23 -6.54
C LEU A 78 0.68 58.59 -5.86
N VAL A 79 -0.47 59.26 -5.74
CA VAL A 79 -0.57 60.62 -5.20
C VAL A 79 -1.51 60.62 -3.99
N GLU A 80 -1.00 61.07 -2.86
CA GLU A 80 -1.77 61.20 -1.63
C GLU A 80 -2.46 62.58 -1.58
N THR A 81 -3.78 62.58 -1.43
CA THR A 81 -4.58 63.81 -1.24
C THR A 81 -5.54 63.61 -0.06
N SER A 82 -6.75 63.11 -0.31
CA SER A 82 -7.67 62.63 0.74
C SER A 82 -7.48 61.15 1.06
N ARG A 83 -6.94 60.40 0.10
CA ARG A 83 -6.45 59.02 0.19
C ARG A 83 -5.38 58.84 -0.87
N LEU A 84 -4.69 57.70 -0.86
CA LEU A 84 -3.71 57.37 -1.89
C LEU A 84 -4.44 57.02 -3.20
N PHE A 85 -4.22 57.82 -4.24
CA PHE A 85 -4.82 57.62 -5.55
C PHE A 85 -3.79 57.21 -6.60
N ALA A 86 -4.14 56.19 -7.39
CA ALA A 86 -3.41 55.79 -8.58
C ALA A 86 -3.83 56.65 -9.79
N ARG A 87 -2.85 57.25 -10.48
CA ARG A 87 -3.04 58.07 -11.69
C ARG A 87 -2.26 57.46 -12.85
N THR A 88 -2.82 57.58 -14.05
CA THR A 88 -2.30 56.95 -15.27
C THR A 88 -2.18 55.44 -15.06
N VAL A 89 -3.33 54.77 -15.02
CA VAL A 89 -3.47 53.36 -14.65
C VAL A 89 -3.67 52.50 -15.90
N ALA A 90 -3.03 51.34 -15.91
CA ALA A 90 -3.19 50.30 -16.93
C ALA A 90 -3.63 48.98 -16.29
N LYS A 91 -4.49 48.21 -17.00
CA LYS A 91 -4.77 46.81 -16.65
C LYS A 91 -3.55 45.97 -17.01
N VAL A 92 -3.14 45.09 -16.11
CA VAL A 92 -2.04 44.13 -16.33
C VAL A 92 -2.47 42.72 -15.92
N ASP A 93 -1.68 41.71 -16.29
CA ASP A 93 -1.85 40.31 -15.89
C ASP A 93 -0.80 39.92 -14.85
N SER A 94 -1.19 39.12 -13.85
CA SER A 94 -0.27 38.65 -12.81
C SER A 94 0.92 37.89 -13.37
N ARG A 95 0.74 37.14 -14.47
CA ARG A 95 1.80 36.37 -15.12
C ARG A 95 2.90 37.28 -15.66
N TRP A 96 2.55 38.46 -16.15
CA TRP A 96 3.54 39.43 -16.63
C TRP A 96 4.34 40.02 -15.48
N ILE A 97 3.66 40.35 -14.39
CA ILE A 97 4.29 40.87 -13.17
C ILE A 97 5.26 39.84 -12.61
N GLU A 98 4.82 38.58 -12.48
CA GLU A 98 5.66 37.47 -12.01
C GLU A 98 6.88 37.26 -12.91
N GLN A 99 6.70 37.15 -14.23
CA GLN A 99 7.82 36.94 -15.17
C GLN A 99 8.86 38.06 -15.12
N VAL A 100 8.42 39.31 -15.04
CA VAL A 100 9.34 40.47 -14.98
C VAL A 100 10.04 40.52 -13.62
N ALA A 101 9.31 40.26 -12.53
CA ALA A 101 9.87 40.23 -11.19
C ALA A 101 10.87 39.08 -10.98
N ASP A 102 10.58 37.89 -11.52
CA ASP A 102 11.44 36.70 -11.43
C ASP A 102 12.75 36.91 -12.19
N ARG A 103 12.69 37.46 -13.42
CA ARG A 103 13.89 37.84 -14.19
C ARG A 103 14.76 38.89 -13.51
N ALA A 104 14.16 39.73 -12.68
CA ALA A 104 14.86 40.76 -11.92
C ALA A 104 15.32 40.28 -10.52
N ASP A 105 15.08 39.01 -10.18
CA ASP A 105 15.36 38.42 -8.86
C ASP A 105 14.69 39.19 -7.69
N LEU A 106 13.48 39.71 -7.94
CA LEU A 106 12.70 40.49 -6.97
C LEU A 106 11.58 39.68 -6.31
N THR A 107 11.37 38.44 -6.77
CA THR A 107 10.39 37.53 -6.19
C THR A 107 10.96 36.80 -4.99
N ARG A 108 10.20 36.73 -3.91
CA ARG A 108 10.46 35.81 -2.80
C ARG A 108 9.49 34.64 -2.88
N ARG A 109 10.03 33.43 -2.97
CA ARG A 109 9.26 32.19 -2.97
C ARG A 109 9.22 31.61 -1.55
N VAL A 110 8.07 31.11 -1.16
CA VAL A 110 7.86 30.42 0.12
C VAL A 110 7.21 29.09 -0.19
N PHE A 111 7.78 28.02 0.34
CA PHE A 111 7.32 26.66 0.11
C PHE A 111 6.65 26.12 1.38
N GLY A 112 5.55 25.41 1.21
CA GLY A 112 4.87 24.67 2.29
C GLY A 112 5.55 23.34 2.61
N GLU A 113 4.83 22.47 3.32
CA GLU A 113 5.27 21.12 3.60
C GLU A 113 5.22 20.23 2.33
N PRO A 114 6.25 19.41 2.08
CA PRO A 114 6.23 18.44 1.00
C PRO A 114 5.13 17.38 1.17
N TYR A 115 4.55 16.92 0.07
CA TYR A 115 3.59 15.82 0.06
C TYR A 115 3.77 14.94 -1.18
N TRP A 116 3.44 13.65 -1.07
CA TRP A 116 3.45 12.75 -2.22
C TRP A 116 2.19 12.91 -3.07
N SER A 117 2.33 12.99 -4.39
CA SER A 117 1.19 12.98 -5.32
C SER A 117 1.24 11.75 -6.22
N THR A 118 0.41 10.75 -5.94
CA THR A 118 0.24 9.55 -6.78
C THR A 118 -0.11 9.87 -8.23
N ARG A 119 -0.87 10.96 -8.47
CA ARG A 119 -1.24 11.41 -9.81
C ARG A 119 -0.05 11.93 -10.60
N GLN A 120 0.87 12.65 -9.95
CA GLN A 120 2.08 13.17 -10.59
C GLN A 120 3.25 12.18 -10.49
N GLY A 121 3.16 11.17 -9.61
CA GLY A 121 4.25 10.27 -9.29
C GLY A 121 5.49 10.99 -8.75
N ALA A 122 5.29 12.06 -7.97
CA ALA A 122 6.38 12.90 -7.49
C ALA A 122 6.06 13.51 -6.13
N ALA A 123 7.11 13.85 -5.38
CA ALA A 123 7.02 14.76 -4.26
C ALA A 123 6.68 16.17 -4.75
N MET A 124 5.64 16.76 -4.17
CA MET A 124 5.08 18.05 -4.52
C MET A 124 5.16 18.98 -3.33
N VAL A 125 5.12 20.28 -3.60
CA VAL A 125 5.03 21.32 -2.58
C VAL A 125 4.16 22.47 -3.09
N HIS A 126 3.47 23.12 -2.17
CA HIS A 126 2.71 24.33 -2.45
C HIS A 126 3.63 25.56 -2.37
N GLU A 127 3.76 26.29 -3.47
CA GLU A 127 4.58 27.50 -3.60
C GLU A 127 3.70 28.76 -3.52
N LYS A 128 4.14 29.70 -2.69
CA LYS A 128 3.65 31.08 -2.64
C LYS A 128 4.72 32.03 -3.16
N VAL A 129 4.36 32.88 -4.12
CA VAL A 129 5.26 33.86 -4.73
C VAL A 129 4.89 35.26 -4.27
N LEU A 130 5.87 35.97 -3.71
CA LEU A 130 5.74 37.32 -3.19
C LEU A 130 6.58 38.30 -4.02
N LEU A 131 6.06 39.50 -4.25
CA LEU A 131 6.80 40.64 -4.78
C LEU A 131 6.63 41.80 -3.80
N TYR A 132 7.72 42.27 -3.20
CA TYR A 132 7.70 43.39 -2.24
C TYR A 132 6.64 43.23 -1.12
N GLY A 133 6.43 42.00 -0.63
CA GLY A 133 5.44 41.66 0.40
C GLY A 133 4.00 41.49 -0.10
N MET A 134 3.71 41.83 -1.36
CA MET A 134 2.43 41.53 -2.02
C MET A 134 2.44 40.10 -2.56
N THR A 135 1.32 39.40 -2.47
CA THR A 135 1.20 38.01 -2.97
C THR A 135 0.85 38.02 -4.45
N LEU A 136 1.76 37.53 -5.31
CA LEU A 136 1.51 37.33 -6.74
C LEU A 136 0.79 36.01 -7.00
N VAL A 137 1.27 34.96 -6.33
CA VAL A 137 0.66 33.62 -6.38
C VAL A 137 0.51 33.12 -4.96
N ALA A 138 -0.73 32.82 -4.58
CA ALA A 138 -1.08 32.42 -3.23
C ALA A 138 -0.73 30.96 -2.96
N ASP A 139 -0.99 30.11 -3.94
CA ASP A 139 -0.87 28.67 -3.80
C ASP A 139 -0.73 27.99 -5.19
N ARG A 140 0.46 27.50 -5.51
CA ARG A 140 0.74 26.76 -6.74
C ARG A 140 1.43 25.44 -6.44
N PRO A 141 0.88 24.29 -6.84
CA PRO A 141 1.58 23.03 -6.71
C PRO A 141 2.75 22.98 -7.70
N VAL A 142 3.95 22.73 -7.18
CA VAL A 142 5.17 22.51 -7.97
C VAL A 142 5.87 21.26 -7.46
N THR A 143 6.73 20.65 -8.28
CA THR A 143 7.53 19.50 -7.83
C THR A 143 8.55 19.96 -6.79
N LEU A 144 8.79 19.15 -5.75
CA LEU A 144 9.79 19.49 -4.74
C LEU A 144 11.19 19.62 -5.36
N ALA A 145 11.53 18.76 -6.33
CA ALA A 145 12.80 18.84 -7.03
C ALA A 145 13.01 20.18 -7.78
N SER A 146 11.95 20.87 -8.20
CA SER A 146 12.06 22.17 -8.88
C SER A 146 12.31 23.35 -7.94
N VAL A 147 12.35 23.13 -6.62
CA VAL A 147 12.80 24.14 -5.65
C VAL A 147 14.27 24.51 -5.88
N GLY A 148 15.05 23.60 -6.46
CA GLY A 148 16.42 23.88 -6.92
C GLY A 148 17.50 23.78 -5.84
N THR A 149 17.18 23.32 -4.63
CA THR A 149 18.17 23.01 -3.59
C THR A 149 18.50 21.53 -3.57
N ASP A 150 19.73 21.19 -3.16
CA ASP A 150 20.18 19.81 -3.04
C ASP A 150 19.33 19.01 -2.03
N SER A 151 19.00 19.65 -0.91
CA SER A 151 18.12 19.07 0.11
C SER A 151 16.71 18.75 -0.43
N ALA A 152 16.13 19.62 -1.25
CA ALA A 152 14.82 19.38 -1.84
C ALA A 152 14.86 18.22 -2.85
N ARG A 153 15.95 18.09 -3.61
CA ARG A 153 16.17 16.96 -4.52
C ARG A 153 16.32 15.65 -3.76
N GLN A 154 17.09 15.63 -2.68
CA GLN A 154 17.26 14.46 -1.81
C GLN A 154 15.93 14.00 -1.20
N VAL A 155 15.15 14.93 -0.62
CA VAL A 155 13.83 14.61 -0.06
C VAL A 155 12.88 14.13 -1.16
N ALA A 156 12.91 14.74 -2.35
CA ALA A 156 12.06 14.30 -3.46
C ALA A 156 12.38 12.88 -3.91
N ARG A 157 13.67 12.52 -3.95
CA ARG A 157 14.13 11.16 -4.22
C ARG A 157 13.69 10.18 -3.14
N GLU A 158 13.92 10.50 -1.86
CA GLU A 158 13.52 9.62 -0.75
C GLU A 158 12.01 9.34 -0.80
N MET A 159 11.20 10.38 -0.97
CA MET A 159 9.75 10.23 -1.11
C MET A 159 9.38 9.42 -2.35
N PHE A 160 10.11 9.55 -3.46
CA PHE A 160 9.87 8.73 -4.65
C PHE A 160 10.15 7.24 -4.39
N ILE A 161 11.26 6.90 -3.75
CA ILE A 161 11.59 5.50 -3.43
C ILE A 161 10.57 4.94 -2.44
N ARG A 162 10.34 5.63 -1.33
CA ARG A 162 9.45 5.17 -0.25
C ARG A 162 7.99 5.11 -0.70
N SER A 163 7.41 6.25 -1.08
CA SER A 163 5.98 6.30 -1.43
C SER A 163 5.68 5.80 -2.84
N GLY A 164 6.63 5.86 -3.77
CA GLY A 164 6.44 5.38 -5.13
C GLY A 164 6.73 3.88 -5.26
N LEU A 165 7.95 3.45 -4.94
CA LEU A 165 8.42 2.10 -5.23
C LEU A 165 8.12 1.09 -4.11
N VAL A 166 8.32 1.46 -2.84
CA VAL A 166 8.09 0.55 -1.70
C VAL A 166 6.59 0.45 -1.41
N GLU A 167 5.90 1.57 -1.19
CA GLU A 167 4.46 1.60 -0.89
C GLU A 167 3.58 1.39 -2.13
N GLY A 168 4.15 1.43 -3.34
CA GLY A 168 3.41 1.25 -4.60
C GLY A 168 2.53 2.44 -4.99
N GLY A 169 2.75 3.64 -4.44
CA GLY A 169 1.94 4.83 -4.65
C GLY A 169 2.14 5.53 -5.99
N TRP A 170 2.35 4.80 -7.08
CA TRP A 170 2.48 5.32 -8.44
C TRP A 170 1.86 4.38 -9.50
N HIS A 171 1.50 4.94 -10.65
CA HIS A 171 0.83 4.19 -11.73
C HIS A 171 1.83 3.76 -12.81
N ALA A 172 2.73 2.81 -12.50
CA ALA A 172 3.67 2.26 -13.48
C ALA A 172 3.43 0.77 -13.72
N ARG A 173 3.60 0.33 -14.96
CA ARG A 173 3.48 -1.08 -15.39
C ARG A 173 4.84 -1.63 -15.79
N HIS A 174 5.78 -1.66 -14.84
CA HIS A 174 7.10 -2.25 -15.06
C HIS A 174 7.08 -3.73 -14.70
N GLY A 175 7.71 -4.57 -15.53
CA GLY A 175 7.69 -6.02 -15.32
C GLY A 175 8.30 -6.48 -14.00
N PHE A 176 9.29 -5.76 -13.46
CA PHE A 176 9.91 -6.08 -12.17
C PHE A 176 8.92 -5.89 -11.01
N VAL A 177 8.00 -4.92 -11.10
CA VAL A 177 7.00 -4.63 -10.06
C VAL A 177 6.09 -5.84 -9.86
N GLU A 178 5.64 -6.47 -10.95
CA GLU A 178 4.81 -7.67 -10.88
C GLU A 178 5.59 -8.88 -10.35
N ARG A 179 6.85 -9.06 -10.78
CA ARG A 179 7.71 -10.14 -10.25
C ARG A 179 8.00 -9.97 -8.76
N ASN A 180 8.30 -8.75 -8.32
CA ASN A 180 8.57 -8.42 -6.92
C ASN A 180 7.31 -8.61 -6.07
N ARG A 181 6.14 -8.19 -6.55
CA ARG A 181 4.87 -8.42 -5.86
C ARG A 181 4.59 -9.91 -5.70
N ALA A 182 4.73 -10.69 -6.78
CA ALA A 182 4.54 -12.14 -6.74
C ALA A 182 5.51 -12.82 -5.75
N LEU A 183 6.77 -12.38 -5.70
CA LEU A 183 7.74 -12.92 -4.75
C LEU A 183 7.39 -12.53 -3.30
N ILE A 184 6.99 -11.28 -3.04
CA ILE A 184 6.53 -10.88 -1.70
C ILE A 184 5.32 -11.72 -1.28
N GLU A 185 4.33 -11.91 -2.16
CA GLU A 185 3.16 -12.74 -1.88
C GLU A 185 3.55 -14.20 -1.56
N GLU A 186 4.46 -14.78 -2.35
CA GLU A 186 4.98 -16.13 -2.10
C GLU A 186 5.67 -16.25 -0.73
N LEU A 187 6.47 -15.26 -0.35
CA LEU A 187 7.23 -15.31 0.90
C LEU A 187 6.36 -14.91 2.11
N GLN A 188 5.30 -14.12 1.92
CA GLN A 188 4.25 -13.90 2.92
C GLN A 188 3.50 -15.19 3.26
N ASP A 189 3.29 -16.08 2.29
CA ASP A 189 2.76 -17.43 2.57
C ASP A 189 3.69 -18.22 3.49
N VAL A 190 5.02 -18.09 3.30
CA VAL A 190 6.01 -18.72 4.21
C VAL A 190 5.87 -18.16 5.62
N GLU A 191 5.74 -16.84 5.78
CA GLU A 191 5.56 -16.19 7.09
C GLU A 191 4.29 -16.68 7.80
N ARG A 192 3.15 -16.71 7.09
CA ARG A 192 1.88 -17.23 7.60
C ARG A 192 1.98 -18.69 8.04
N ARG A 193 2.58 -19.54 7.20
CA ARG A 193 2.76 -20.97 7.48
C ARG A 193 3.65 -21.20 8.70
N ARG A 194 4.79 -20.50 8.77
CA ARG A 194 5.75 -20.63 9.88
C ARG A 194 5.31 -19.93 11.17
N ARG A 195 4.30 -19.06 11.10
CA ARG A 195 3.77 -18.32 12.26
C ARG A 195 4.86 -17.49 12.97
N GLU A 196 5.76 -16.90 12.19
CA GLU A 196 6.89 -16.10 12.69
C GLU A 196 6.84 -14.69 12.08
N HIS A 197 6.43 -13.69 12.85
CA HIS A 197 6.36 -12.32 12.35
C HIS A 197 7.74 -11.69 12.14
N GLY A 198 7.86 -10.88 11.08
CA GLY A 198 9.08 -10.14 10.78
C GLY A 198 10.17 -11.02 10.16
N LEU A 199 9.76 -12.16 9.58
CA LEU A 199 10.63 -12.98 8.75
C LEU A 199 10.98 -12.22 7.46
N LEU A 200 10.00 -11.47 6.94
CA LEU A 200 10.16 -10.65 5.75
C LEU A 200 10.96 -9.37 6.01
N ALA A 201 11.71 -8.94 5.01
CA ALA A 201 12.36 -7.64 4.96
C ALA A 201 11.36 -6.50 5.16
N ASP A 202 11.76 -5.52 5.98
CA ASP A 202 10.96 -4.35 6.27
C ASP A 202 11.08 -3.28 5.16
N ASP A 203 10.24 -2.25 5.25
CA ASP A 203 10.25 -1.14 4.29
C ASP A 203 11.63 -0.45 4.21
N THR A 204 12.42 -0.49 5.28
CA THR A 204 13.79 0.04 5.32
C THR A 204 14.72 -0.76 4.41
N ALA A 205 14.72 -2.08 4.53
CA ALA A 205 15.53 -2.95 3.67
C ALA A 205 15.13 -2.84 2.19
N LEU A 206 13.83 -2.70 1.90
CA LEU A 206 13.35 -2.45 0.54
C LEU A 206 13.78 -1.08 0.02
N PHE A 207 13.75 -0.06 0.88
CA PHE A 207 14.24 1.28 0.55
C PHE A 207 15.72 1.25 0.19
N ASP A 208 16.57 0.66 1.05
CA ASP A 208 18.01 0.58 0.85
C ASP A 208 18.35 -0.17 -0.45
N PHE A 209 17.63 -1.27 -0.73
CA PHE A 209 17.77 -1.99 -2.00
C PHE A 209 17.61 -1.08 -3.22
N TYR A 210 16.59 -0.22 -3.22
CA TYR A 210 16.34 0.71 -4.31
C TYR A 210 17.31 1.88 -4.31
N ASP A 211 17.64 2.43 -3.14
CA ASP A 211 18.53 3.59 -3.03
C ASP A 211 19.93 3.28 -3.56
N ASP A 212 20.46 2.08 -3.26
CA ASP A 212 21.75 1.59 -3.76
C ASP A 212 21.82 1.47 -5.29
N ARG A 213 20.68 1.32 -5.97
CA ARG A 213 20.61 0.94 -7.41
C ARG A 213 20.13 2.05 -8.31
N ILE A 214 19.28 2.95 -7.80
CA ILE A 214 18.67 4.03 -8.58
C ILE A 214 19.58 5.26 -8.53
N PRO A 215 19.93 5.92 -9.65
CA PRO A 215 20.77 7.13 -9.62
C PRO A 215 20.12 8.33 -8.90
N GLU A 216 20.93 9.17 -8.25
CA GLU A 216 20.49 10.30 -7.43
C GLU A 216 19.57 11.30 -8.17
N GLU A 217 19.68 11.40 -9.50
CA GLU A 217 18.87 12.31 -10.31
C GLU A 217 17.40 11.85 -10.46
N VAL A 218 17.10 10.60 -10.11
CA VAL A 218 15.75 10.06 -10.18
C VAL A 218 14.94 10.49 -8.96
N THR A 219 14.19 11.58 -9.12
CA THR A 219 13.36 12.18 -8.05
C THR A 219 11.86 12.06 -8.29
N SER A 220 11.44 11.36 -9.35
CA SER A 220 10.04 11.24 -9.76
C SER A 220 9.83 10.04 -10.66
N ALA A 221 8.56 9.66 -10.84
CA ALA A 221 8.12 8.62 -11.75
C ALA A 221 8.61 8.84 -13.19
N ALA A 222 8.47 10.06 -13.69
CA ALA A 222 8.89 10.39 -15.05
C ALA A 222 10.41 10.28 -15.24
N ALA A 223 11.18 10.72 -14.24
CA ALA A 223 12.64 10.57 -14.25
C ALA A 223 13.04 9.09 -14.17
N PHE A 224 12.36 8.30 -13.34
CA PHE A 224 12.57 6.87 -13.23
C PHE A 224 12.26 6.15 -14.54
N ASP A 225 11.12 6.44 -15.18
CA ASP A 225 10.71 5.80 -16.42
C ASP A 225 11.72 6.04 -17.55
N ALA A 226 12.27 7.25 -17.62
CA ALA A 226 13.31 7.60 -18.58
C ALA A 226 14.60 6.80 -18.32
N TRP A 227 15.05 6.74 -17.07
CA TRP A 227 16.23 5.97 -16.66
C TRP A 227 16.04 4.46 -16.88
N TRP A 228 14.93 3.90 -16.39
CA TRP A 228 14.63 2.47 -16.47
C TRP A 228 14.47 1.98 -17.91
N LYS A 229 14.01 2.84 -18.81
CA LYS A 229 13.92 2.53 -20.25
C LYS A 229 15.26 2.16 -20.86
N GLU A 230 16.33 2.83 -20.44
CA GLU A 230 17.68 2.51 -20.89
C GLU A 230 18.26 1.36 -20.08
N GLN A 231 18.21 1.42 -18.74
CA GLN A 231 18.88 0.42 -17.90
C GLN A 231 18.38 -1.00 -18.11
N ARG A 232 17.07 -1.19 -18.31
CA ARG A 232 16.51 -2.54 -18.53
C ARG A 232 17.03 -3.23 -19.79
N ARG A 233 17.64 -2.49 -20.73
CA ARG A 233 18.27 -3.07 -21.93
C ARG A 233 19.59 -3.76 -21.60
N THR A 234 20.25 -3.28 -20.55
CA THR A 234 21.54 -3.78 -20.07
C THR A 234 21.35 -4.78 -18.94
N THR A 235 20.55 -4.44 -17.94
CA THR A 235 20.33 -5.25 -16.73
C THR A 235 18.84 -5.27 -16.38
N PRO A 236 18.02 -6.10 -17.07
CA PRO A 236 16.56 -6.13 -16.91
C PRO A 236 16.08 -6.58 -15.53
N ASP A 237 16.93 -7.27 -14.78
CA ASP A 237 16.71 -7.85 -13.45
C ASP A 237 17.32 -7.01 -12.33
N LEU A 238 17.88 -5.82 -12.62
CA LEU A 238 18.55 -4.96 -11.63
C LEU A 238 17.69 -4.69 -10.40
N LEU A 239 16.38 -4.54 -10.60
CA LEU A 239 15.40 -4.20 -9.57
C LEU A 239 14.53 -5.39 -9.17
N ASP A 240 14.88 -6.60 -9.58
CA ASP A 240 14.17 -7.81 -9.14
C ASP A 240 14.63 -8.16 -7.72
N PHE A 241 13.67 -8.37 -6.83
CA PHE A 241 13.96 -8.83 -5.48
C PHE A 241 14.47 -10.27 -5.51
N THR A 242 15.45 -10.54 -4.65
CA THR A 242 15.95 -11.87 -4.37
C THR A 242 15.31 -12.43 -3.11
N ARG A 243 15.23 -13.76 -2.98
CA ARG A 243 14.73 -14.37 -1.73
C ARG A 243 15.58 -14.00 -0.53
N GLU A 244 16.89 -13.88 -0.71
CA GLU A 244 17.84 -13.55 0.35
C GLU A 244 17.63 -12.13 0.89
N LEU A 245 17.24 -11.20 0.01
CA LEU A 245 16.85 -9.84 0.41
C LEU A 245 15.59 -9.90 1.27
N LEU A 246 14.55 -10.58 0.78
CA LEU A 246 13.24 -10.61 1.42
C LEU A 246 13.19 -11.51 2.65
N LEU A 247 14.05 -12.52 2.76
CA LEU A 247 14.14 -13.48 3.86
C LEU A 247 15.60 -13.68 4.28
N PRO A 248 16.21 -12.69 4.98
CA PRO A 248 17.64 -12.74 5.33
C PRO A 248 18.03 -13.92 6.22
N GLY A 249 17.07 -14.47 6.99
CA GLY A 249 17.26 -15.65 7.85
C GLY A 249 17.17 -16.99 7.13
N GLY A 250 16.76 -16.99 5.86
CA GLY A 250 16.47 -18.20 5.10
C GLY A 250 15.23 -18.96 5.62
N GLY A 251 14.62 -19.74 4.74
CA GLY A 251 13.48 -20.57 5.10
C GLY A 251 12.58 -20.88 3.92
N ASP A 252 12.38 -22.15 3.65
CA ASP A 252 11.34 -22.62 2.74
C ASP A 252 10.06 -22.99 3.54
N ALA A 253 8.94 -23.13 2.83
CA ALA A 253 7.71 -23.67 3.41
C ALA A 253 7.78 -25.21 3.60
N SER A 254 8.98 -25.81 3.68
CA SER A 254 9.11 -27.25 3.86
C SER A 254 8.42 -27.69 5.14
N GLY A 255 7.56 -28.71 5.02
CA GLY A 255 6.71 -29.18 6.11
C GLY A 255 5.36 -28.48 6.26
N PHE A 256 5.04 -27.48 5.43
CA PHE A 256 3.73 -26.82 5.40
C PHE A 256 3.06 -27.04 4.02
N PRO A 257 2.50 -28.23 3.75
CA PRO A 257 1.95 -28.59 2.44
C PRO A 257 0.65 -27.83 2.11
N ASP A 258 0.32 -27.70 0.83
CA ASP A 258 -0.95 -27.08 0.40
C ASP A 258 -2.16 -28.01 0.55
N THR A 259 -1.91 -29.32 0.72
CA THR A 259 -2.96 -30.33 0.74
C THR A 259 -2.78 -31.34 1.86
N TRP A 260 -3.91 -31.81 2.38
CA TRP A 260 -4.02 -32.94 3.30
C TRP A 260 -4.63 -34.15 2.60
N VAL A 261 -4.04 -35.33 2.76
CA VAL A 261 -4.50 -36.59 2.20
C VAL A 261 -5.01 -37.51 3.31
N GLN A 262 -6.27 -37.93 3.22
CA GLN A 262 -6.89 -38.95 4.08
C GLN A 262 -7.61 -39.99 3.21
N GLY A 263 -7.07 -41.20 3.15
CA GLY A 263 -7.57 -42.24 2.25
C GLY A 263 -7.44 -41.82 0.78
N ASP A 264 -8.57 -41.76 0.07
CA ASP A 264 -8.66 -41.31 -1.32
C ASP A 264 -8.94 -39.80 -1.48
N LEU A 265 -9.11 -39.07 -0.36
CA LEU A 265 -9.43 -37.65 -0.36
C LEU A 265 -8.16 -36.81 -0.31
N THR A 266 -8.06 -35.83 -1.20
CA THR A 266 -7.05 -34.75 -1.16
C THR A 266 -7.77 -33.43 -0.93
N LEU A 267 -7.51 -32.80 0.21
CA LEU A 267 -8.19 -31.60 0.69
C LEU A 267 -7.20 -30.43 0.75
N GLY A 268 -7.66 -29.22 0.45
CA GLY A 268 -6.80 -28.03 0.58
C GLY A 268 -6.52 -27.68 2.05
N LEU A 269 -5.37 -27.09 2.31
CA LEU A 269 -5.00 -26.51 3.60
C LEU A 269 -4.95 -24.99 3.50
N ASP A 270 -5.41 -24.33 4.55
CA ASP A 270 -5.35 -22.88 4.72
C ASP A 270 -4.58 -22.56 6.00
N TYR A 271 -3.73 -21.54 5.95
CA TYR A 271 -2.82 -21.16 7.04
C TYR A 271 -3.04 -19.72 7.44
N VAL A 272 -3.48 -19.52 8.68
CA VAL A 272 -3.74 -18.21 9.23
C VAL A 272 -2.86 -18.00 10.45
N PHE A 273 -2.19 -16.86 10.49
CA PHE A 273 -1.45 -16.39 11.65
C PHE A 273 -2.09 -15.14 12.20
N GLU A 274 -3.10 -15.33 13.06
CA GLU A 274 -3.82 -14.26 13.74
C GLU A 274 -4.03 -14.64 15.22
N PRO A 275 -2.99 -14.55 16.07
CA PRO A 275 -3.04 -14.99 17.46
C PRO A 275 -4.29 -14.49 18.20
N GLY A 276 -5.05 -15.42 18.79
CA GLY A 276 -6.26 -15.12 19.55
C GLY A 276 -7.55 -15.06 18.73
N ARG A 277 -7.49 -15.28 17.41
CA ARG A 277 -8.67 -15.45 16.56
C ARG A 277 -9.06 -16.92 16.42
N PRO A 278 -10.36 -17.25 16.25
CA PRO A 278 -10.81 -18.62 15.99
C PRO A 278 -10.22 -19.24 14.73
N GLU A 279 -9.84 -18.41 13.75
CA GLU A 279 -9.27 -18.83 12.47
C GLU A 279 -7.78 -19.18 12.57
N ASP A 280 -7.12 -18.81 13.68
CA ASP A 280 -5.68 -19.00 13.87
C ASP A 280 -5.26 -20.47 13.83
N GLY A 281 -4.18 -20.74 13.10
CA GLY A 281 -3.62 -22.08 12.90
C GLY A 281 -3.80 -22.60 11.48
N VAL A 282 -3.78 -23.93 11.34
CA VAL A 282 -3.99 -24.63 10.08
C VAL A 282 -5.43 -25.16 10.01
N SER A 283 -6.10 -24.96 8.88
CA SER A 283 -7.46 -25.43 8.64
C SER A 283 -7.59 -26.22 7.35
N VAL A 284 -8.20 -27.40 7.43
CA VAL A 284 -8.56 -28.22 6.29
C VAL A 284 -9.81 -27.65 5.62
N GLN A 285 -9.73 -27.41 4.32
CA GLN A 285 -10.84 -26.96 3.49
C GLN A 285 -11.62 -28.18 3.00
N VAL A 286 -12.82 -28.39 3.54
CA VAL A 286 -13.62 -29.59 3.35
C VAL A 286 -14.86 -29.28 2.52
N PRO A 287 -14.96 -29.69 1.26
CA PRO A 287 -16.22 -29.64 0.53
C PRO A 287 -17.32 -30.39 1.29
N VAL A 288 -18.50 -29.78 1.45
CA VAL A 288 -19.59 -30.33 2.26
C VAL A 288 -20.03 -31.73 1.78
N GLU A 289 -19.83 -32.05 0.50
CA GLU A 289 -20.14 -33.33 -0.12
C GLU A 289 -19.30 -34.49 0.43
N VAL A 290 -18.08 -34.22 0.90
CA VAL A 290 -17.15 -35.23 1.43
C VAL A 290 -16.99 -35.15 2.94
N LEU A 291 -17.60 -34.16 3.61
CA LEU A 291 -17.47 -33.95 5.05
C LEU A 291 -17.83 -35.20 5.87
N GLY A 292 -18.90 -35.90 5.50
CA GLY A 292 -19.34 -37.14 6.19
C GLY A 292 -18.45 -38.36 5.95
N ARG A 293 -17.49 -38.30 5.02
CA ARG A 293 -16.53 -39.38 4.74
C ARG A 293 -15.25 -39.27 5.56
N LEU A 294 -14.99 -38.11 6.17
CA LEU A 294 -13.78 -37.89 6.96
C LEU A 294 -13.85 -38.57 8.31
N THR A 295 -12.71 -39.10 8.75
CA THR A 295 -12.52 -39.59 10.12
C THR A 295 -11.64 -38.63 10.91
N PRO A 296 -11.80 -38.52 12.24
CA PRO A 296 -10.92 -37.66 13.05
C PRO A 296 -9.46 -38.12 13.06
N ASP A 297 -9.20 -39.39 12.74
CA ASP A 297 -7.89 -40.01 12.83
C ASP A 297 -6.85 -39.31 11.95
N GLY A 298 -5.68 -39.03 12.54
CA GLY A 298 -4.52 -38.47 11.86
C GLY A 298 -4.43 -36.95 11.89
N PHE A 299 -5.56 -36.23 12.06
CA PHE A 299 -5.55 -34.75 12.13
C PHE A 299 -4.85 -34.20 13.38
N ASP A 300 -4.74 -35.02 14.42
CA ASP A 300 -4.00 -34.77 15.66
C ASP A 300 -2.48 -34.62 15.44
N TRP A 301 -1.94 -35.10 14.31
CA TRP A 301 -0.54 -34.91 13.94
C TRP A 301 -0.19 -33.52 13.44
N LEU A 302 -1.20 -32.74 13.04
CA LEU A 302 -1.01 -31.52 12.25
C LEU A 302 -0.10 -31.75 11.03
N VAL A 303 0.32 -30.65 10.41
CA VAL A 303 1.30 -30.66 9.32
C VAL A 303 2.73 -30.81 9.86
N PRO A 304 3.67 -31.40 9.09
CA PRO A 304 5.03 -31.67 9.56
C PRO A 304 5.75 -30.48 10.20
N GLY A 305 5.58 -29.28 9.64
CA GLY A 305 6.19 -28.03 10.12
C GLY A 305 5.75 -27.61 11.52
N MET A 306 4.56 -28.03 11.96
CA MET A 306 4.01 -27.70 13.29
C MET A 306 4.34 -28.76 14.34
N ARG A 307 4.85 -29.94 13.95
CA ARG A 307 5.08 -31.07 14.87
C ARG A 307 6.11 -30.77 15.96
N ALA A 308 7.10 -29.92 15.66
CA ALA A 308 8.08 -29.50 16.65
C ALA A 308 7.45 -28.69 17.79
N GLU A 309 6.61 -27.71 17.42
CA GLU A 309 5.87 -26.90 18.37
C GLU A 309 4.85 -27.77 19.12
N LEU A 310 4.13 -28.63 18.40
CA LEU A 310 3.18 -29.58 18.98
C LEU A 310 3.83 -30.40 20.10
N CYS A 311 4.97 -31.06 19.86
CA CYS A 311 5.65 -31.85 20.89
C CYS A 311 6.00 -31.02 22.14
N VAL A 312 6.55 -29.81 21.96
CA VAL A 312 6.95 -28.93 23.08
C VAL A 312 5.71 -28.42 23.83
N ALA A 313 4.66 -28.03 23.11
CA ALA A 313 3.42 -27.55 23.67
C ALA A 313 2.65 -28.64 24.41
N THR A 314 2.62 -29.87 23.89
CA THR A 314 2.07 -31.05 24.58
C THR A 314 2.77 -31.25 25.92
N ILE A 315 4.11 -31.20 25.98
CA ILE A 315 4.84 -31.29 27.26
C ILE A 315 4.40 -30.21 28.24
N ARG A 316 4.22 -28.97 27.75
CA ARG A 316 3.78 -27.83 28.57
C ARG A 316 2.33 -27.97 29.04
N ALA A 317 1.46 -28.52 28.21
CA ALA A 317 0.04 -28.71 28.47
C ALA A 317 -0.23 -29.82 29.49
N LEU A 318 0.62 -30.86 29.53
CA LEU A 318 0.51 -31.98 30.45
C LEU A 318 0.42 -31.54 31.93
N PRO A 319 -0.24 -32.34 32.78
CA PRO A 319 -0.36 -32.06 34.21
C PRO A 319 1.00 -31.85 34.88
N LYS A 320 1.03 -31.00 35.91
CA LYS A 320 2.27 -30.60 36.60
C LYS A 320 3.11 -31.81 37.07
N ARG A 321 2.45 -32.91 37.48
CA ARG A 321 3.08 -34.17 37.90
C ARG A 321 3.90 -34.81 36.78
N VAL A 322 3.38 -34.82 35.55
CA VAL A 322 4.02 -35.42 34.37
C VAL A 322 5.04 -34.43 33.79
N ARG A 323 4.64 -33.17 33.57
CA ARG A 323 5.49 -32.14 32.95
C ARG A 323 6.83 -31.94 33.65
N ARG A 324 6.87 -32.00 34.99
CA ARG A 324 8.11 -31.85 35.77
C ARG A 324 9.18 -32.91 35.45
N GLN A 325 8.77 -34.06 34.95
CA GLN A 325 9.66 -35.16 34.57
C GLN A 325 10.18 -35.02 33.13
N LEU A 326 9.67 -34.04 32.38
CA LEU A 326 9.96 -33.79 30.96
C LEU A 326 10.59 -32.40 30.72
N VAL A 327 11.27 -31.86 31.74
CA VAL A 327 11.97 -30.56 31.67
C VAL A 327 13.46 -30.79 31.35
N PRO A 328 14.09 -29.95 30.50
CA PRO A 328 13.53 -28.81 29.76
C PRO A 328 12.62 -29.22 28.59
N ALA A 329 11.42 -28.63 28.52
CA ALA A 329 10.44 -28.97 27.49
C ALA A 329 10.94 -28.80 26.04
N PRO A 330 11.74 -27.76 25.70
CA PRO A 330 12.31 -27.64 24.35
C PRO A 330 13.23 -28.82 23.98
N ASP A 331 14.14 -29.19 24.88
CA ASP A 331 15.12 -30.26 24.64
C ASP A 331 14.44 -31.62 24.54
N VAL A 332 13.52 -31.91 25.47
CA VAL A 332 12.76 -33.17 25.47
C VAL A 332 11.83 -33.23 24.27
N GLY A 333 11.15 -32.13 23.92
CA GLY A 333 10.29 -32.06 22.74
C GLY A 333 11.06 -32.31 21.44
N ALA A 334 12.27 -31.76 21.30
CA ALA A 334 13.14 -32.02 20.16
C ALA A 334 13.56 -33.49 20.07
N GLN A 335 13.94 -34.11 21.20
CA GLN A 335 14.27 -35.54 21.27
C GLN A 335 13.07 -36.42 20.89
N VAL A 336 11.88 -36.10 21.43
CA VAL A 336 10.65 -36.84 21.16
C VAL A 336 10.28 -36.72 19.67
N ARG A 337 10.31 -35.52 19.10
CA ARG A 337 10.06 -35.31 17.66
C ARG A 337 10.98 -36.17 16.80
N ALA A 338 12.29 -36.09 17.04
CA ALA A 338 13.29 -36.79 16.24
C ALA A 338 13.07 -38.32 16.28
N GLN A 339 12.71 -38.85 17.44
CA GLN A 339 12.43 -40.27 17.62
C GLN A 339 11.10 -40.68 16.96
N ILE A 340 10.05 -39.85 17.08
CA ILE A 340 8.76 -40.07 16.42
C ILE A 340 8.94 -40.16 14.90
N GLU A 341 9.72 -39.25 14.31
CA GLU A 341 9.95 -39.18 12.87
C GLU A 341 10.67 -40.43 12.32
N GLN A 342 11.51 -41.06 13.14
CA GLN A 342 12.20 -42.31 12.78
C GLN A 342 11.30 -43.54 12.92
N GLU A 343 10.46 -43.59 13.95
CA GLU A 343 9.70 -44.80 14.30
C GLU A 343 8.31 -44.87 13.72
N PHE A 344 7.73 -43.71 13.45
CA PHE A 344 6.40 -43.57 12.88
C PHE A 344 6.51 -42.75 11.59
N PRO A 345 7.21 -43.27 10.56
CA PRO A 345 7.34 -42.57 9.30
C PRO A 345 5.97 -42.41 8.63
N THR A 346 5.76 -41.28 7.97
CA THR A 346 4.56 -41.05 7.16
C THR A 346 4.66 -41.88 5.87
N PRO A 347 3.68 -42.74 5.56
CA PRO A 347 3.68 -43.52 4.32
C PRO A 347 3.71 -42.62 3.07
N PRO A 348 4.34 -43.05 1.96
CA PRO A 348 4.32 -42.29 0.71
C PRO A 348 2.90 -41.96 0.26
N GLY A 349 2.63 -40.67 0.01
CA GLY A 349 1.31 -40.18 -0.41
C GLY A 349 0.32 -39.92 0.72
N ALA A 350 0.65 -40.24 1.97
CA ALA A 350 -0.16 -39.89 3.14
C ALA A 350 0.32 -38.58 3.78
N SER A 351 -0.54 -37.92 4.58
CA SER A 351 -0.18 -36.70 5.32
C SER A 351 0.28 -36.94 6.75
N CYS A 352 -0.05 -38.10 7.34
CA CYS A 352 0.30 -38.47 8.70
C CYS A 352 0.68 -39.95 8.81
N PRO A 353 1.35 -40.34 9.92
CA PRO A 353 1.51 -41.74 10.30
C PRO A 353 0.17 -42.43 10.54
N GLU A 354 0.18 -43.77 10.52
CA GLU A 354 -1.04 -44.60 10.69
C GLU A 354 -1.51 -44.71 12.15
N VAL A 355 -0.65 -44.36 13.11
CA VAL A 355 -0.97 -44.35 14.55
C VAL A 355 -1.36 -42.96 15.01
N PRO A 356 -2.24 -42.80 16.01
CA PRO A 356 -2.52 -41.49 16.62
C PRO A 356 -1.26 -40.84 17.21
N PHE A 357 -1.20 -39.51 17.17
CA PHE A 357 -0.10 -38.74 17.74
C PHE A 357 0.04 -38.99 19.24
N GLU A 358 -1.07 -39.05 19.98
CA GLU A 358 -1.06 -39.30 21.42
C GLU A 358 -0.39 -40.64 21.76
N GLU A 359 -0.66 -41.67 20.96
CA GLU A 359 -0.08 -43.01 21.11
C GLU A 359 1.42 -43.00 20.79
N ALA A 360 1.81 -42.41 19.65
CA ALA A 360 3.21 -42.29 19.25
C ALA A 360 4.04 -41.49 20.28
N PHE A 361 3.50 -40.36 20.73
CA PHE A 361 4.12 -39.49 21.72
C PHE A 361 4.30 -40.21 23.06
N SER A 362 3.25 -40.89 23.55
CA SER A 362 3.28 -41.65 24.81
C SER A 362 4.32 -42.78 24.77
N ARG A 363 4.39 -43.54 23.68
CA ARG A 363 5.38 -44.61 23.49
C ARG A 363 6.80 -44.08 23.51
N VAL A 364 7.06 -43.01 22.78
CA VAL A 364 8.39 -42.40 22.70
C VAL A 364 8.80 -41.81 24.05
N VAL A 365 7.91 -41.10 24.74
CA VAL A 365 8.17 -40.54 26.07
C VAL A 365 8.43 -41.63 27.11
N SER A 366 7.63 -42.70 27.13
CA SER A 366 7.81 -43.83 28.03
C SER A 366 9.19 -44.47 27.86
N ARG A 367 9.63 -44.70 26.61
CA ARG A 367 10.96 -45.26 26.35
C ARG A 367 12.11 -44.28 26.64
N LEU A 368 11.99 -43.01 26.24
CA LEU A 368 13.07 -42.04 26.38
C LEU A 368 13.26 -41.55 27.82
N LYS A 369 12.17 -41.46 28.59
CA LYS A 369 12.16 -40.83 29.93
C LYS A 369 11.59 -41.72 31.03
N GLY A 370 11.02 -42.88 30.73
CA GLY A 370 10.39 -43.75 31.72
C GLY A 370 9.08 -43.19 32.29
N VAL A 371 8.43 -42.26 31.58
CA VAL A 371 7.24 -41.55 32.06
C VAL A 371 6.00 -42.10 31.37
N GLU A 372 5.04 -42.56 32.17
CA GLU A 372 3.72 -42.93 31.67
C GLU A 372 2.77 -41.73 31.65
N ILE A 373 2.03 -41.61 30.55
CA ILE A 373 0.99 -40.60 30.34
C ILE A 373 -0.34 -41.35 30.25
N THR A 374 -1.26 -41.06 31.16
CA THR A 374 -2.57 -41.72 31.21
C THR A 374 -3.59 -40.99 30.34
N GLU A 375 -4.72 -41.63 30.02
CA GLU A 375 -5.84 -40.99 29.29
C GLU A 375 -6.35 -39.72 30.00
N ALA A 376 -6.36 -39.70 31.34
CA ALA A 376 -6.74 -38.53 32.12
C ALA A 376 -5.72 -37.38 31.96
N ASP A 377 -4.43 -37.71 31.85
CA ASP A 377 -3.39 -36.71 31.59
C ASP A 377 -3.55 -36.09 30.19
N TRP A 378 -3.94 -36.90 29.18
CA TRP A 378 -4.24 -36.43 27.81
C TRP A 378 -5.50 -35.56 27.75
N ALA A 379 -6.58 -35.94 28.44
CA ALA A 379 -7.78 -35.13 28.52
C ALA A 379 -7.53 -33.74 29.13
N GLU A 380 -6.65 -33.64 30.13
CA GLU A 380 -6.21 -32.36 30.70
C GLU A 380 -5.30 -31.58 29.74
N ALA A 381 -4.40 -32.26 29.02
CA ALA A 381 -3.52 -31.63 28.04
C ALA A 381 -4.31 -31.04 26.86
N ALA A 382 -5.32 -31.74 26.34
CA ALA A 382 -6.17 -31.28 25.25
C ALA A 382 -6.88 -29.95 25.56
N GLN A 383 -7.26 -29.73 26.83
CA GLN A 383 -7.90 -28.47 27.28
C GLN A 383 -6.91 -27.29 27.43
N ARG A 384 -5.60 -27.58 27.46
CA ARG A 384 -4.54 -26.59 27.70
C ARG A 384 -3.66 -26.34 26.50
N LEU A 385 -3.76 -27.19 25.49
CA LEU A 385 -3.03 -27.02 24.25
C LEU A 385 -3.50 -25.71 23.59
N PRO A 386 -2.58 -24.88 23.09
CA PRO A 386 -2.96 -23.70 22.31
C PRO A 386 -3.88 -24.07 21.15
N ASP A 387 -4.91 -23.25 20.94
CA ASP A 387 -5.94 -23.45 19.92
C ASP A 387 -5.38 -23.68 18.50
N HIS A 388 -4.28 -23.02 18.15
CA HIS A 388 -3.66 -23.12 16.83
C HIS A 388 -2.89 -24.44 16.61
N LEU A 389 -2.71 -25.25 17.67
CA LEU A 389 -2.13 -26.60 17.62
C LEU A 389 -3.20 -27.69 17.60
N ALA A 390 -4.43 -27.34 17.24
CA ALA A 390 -5.48 -28.26 16.85
C ALA A 390 -5.89 -27.99 15.41
N MET A 391 -6.08 -29.05 14.62
CA MET A 391 -6.49 -28.92 13.22
C MET A 391 -7.88 -28.26 13.14
N GLY A 392 -7.97 -27.18 12.37
CA GLY A 392 -9.25 -26.58 12.01
C GLY A 392 -9.92 -27.31 10.85
N PHE A 393 -11.24 -27.24 10.78
CA PHE A 393 -12.04 -27.73 9.66
C PHE A 393 -12.96 -26.61 9.19
N ALA A 394 -12.85 -26.26 7.91
CA ALA A 394 -13.71 -25.30 7.25
C ALA A 394 -14.57 -26.02 6.21
N ALA A 395 -15.87 -26.12 6.47
CA ALA A 395 -16.80 -26.73 5.53
C ALA A 395 -17.14 -25.72 4.42
N LEU A 396 -17.05 -26.15 3.16
CA LEU A 396 -17.26 -25.33 1.98
C LEU A 396 -18.53 -25.76 1.23
N ASP A 397 -19.25 -24.80 0.66
CA ASP A 397 -20.30 -25.07 -0.32
C ASP A 397 -19.73 -25.36 -1.72
N GLY A 398 -20.59 -25.73 -2.68
CA GLY A 398 -20.19 -25.97 -4.07
C GLY A 398 -19.66 -24.75 -4.84
N ARG A 399 -19.61 -23.56 -4.22
CA ARG A 399 -18.97 -22.35 -4.75
C ARG A 399 -17.64 -22.02 -4.03
N GLY A 400 -17.19 -22.88 -3.13
CA GLY A 400 -15.98 -22.68 -2.33
C GLY A 400 -16.15 -21.69 -1.17
N ARG A 401 -17.38 -21.36 -0.78
CA ARG A 401 -17.63 -20.44 0.35
C ARG A 401 -17.77 -21.22 1.64
N VAL A 402 -17.20 -20.68 2.70
CA VAL A 402 -17.27 -21.29 4.03
C VAL A 402 -18.69 -21.18 4.58
N ILE A 403 -19.27 -22.32 4.93
CA ILE A 403 -20.62 -22.42 5.51
C ILE A 403 -20.60 -22.56 7.03
N ASP A 404 -19.60 -23.23 7.58
CA ASP A 404 -19.36 -23.39 9.02
C ASP A 404 -17.89 -23.80 9.25
N ARG A 405 -17.40 -23.61 10.47
CA ARG A 405 -16.04 -23.96 10.89
C ARG A 405 -16.02 -24.60 12.28
N GLY A 406 -14.98 -25.35 12.59
CA GLY A 406 -14.74 -25.88 13.93
C GLY A 406 -13.43 -26.64 14.04
N ARG A 407 -12.98 -26.92 15.26
CA ARG A 407 -11.80 -27.78 15.54
C ARG A 407 -12.16 -29.21 15.94
N ASP A 408 -13.45 -29.46 16.11
CA ASP A 408 -14.01 -30.79 16.33
C ASP A 408 -14.80 -31.20 15.07
N LEU A 409 -14.23 -32.14 14.32
CA LEU A 409 -14.79 -32.68 13.10
C LEU A 409 -16.16 -33.34 13.34
N VAL A 410 -16.31 -34.09 14.43
CA VAL A 410 -17.54 -34.83 14.74
C VAL A 410 -18.67 -33.84 15.04
N SER A 411 -18.36 -32.82 15.86
CA SER A 411 -19.32 -31.74 16.14
C SER A 411 -19.70 -30.98 14.86
N LEU A 412 -18.75 -30.73 13.94
CA LEU A 412 -19.03 -30.09 12.66
C LEU A 412 -19.92 -30.96 11.75
N GLN A 413 -19.62 -32.26 11.65
CA GLN A 413 -20.42 -33.24 10.89
C GLN A 413 -21.86 -33.32 11.41
N GLN A 414 -22.06 -33.32 12.73
CA GLN A 414 -23.39 -33.33 13.33
C GLN A 414 -24.20 -32.09 12.94
N ARG A 415 -23.60 -30.90 13.05
CA ARG A 415 -24.26 -29.62 12.68
C ARG A 415 -24.60 -29.53 11.20
N LEU A 416 -23.79 -30.14 10.33
CA LEU A 416 -23.93 -30.05 8.87
C LEU A 416 -24.54 -31.31 8.21
N SER A 417 -24.99 -32.28 9.00
CA SER A 417 -25.58 -33.55 8.52
C SER A 417 -26.65 -33.34 7.44
N GLY A 418 -27.66 -32.48 7.70
CA GLY A 418 -28.73 -32.20 6.74
C GLY A 418 -28.25 -31.58 5.42
N ARG A 419 -27.26 -30.68 5.47
CA ARG A 419 -26.68 -30.05 4.27
C ARG A 419 -25.80 -31.02 3.48
N THR A 420 -25.12 -31.93 4.17
CA THR A 420 -24.31 -32.99 3.57
C THR A 420 -25.20 -33.94 2.77
N GLU A 421 -26.33 -34.37 3.34
CA GLU A 421 -27.30 -35.22 2.62
C GLU A 421 -27.88 -34.55 1.36
N GLU A 422 -28.23 -33.27 1.45
CA GLU A 422 -28.74 -32.50 0.31
C GLU A 422 -27.69 -32.34 -0.79
N ALA A 423 -26.44 -32.03 -0.42
CA ALA A 423 -25.34 -31.87 -1.35
C ALA A 423 -25.03 -33.18 -2.08
N VAL A 424 -24.94 -34.30 -1.36
CA VAL A 424 -24.74 -35.64 -1.94
C VAL A 424 -25.89 -36.01 -2.89
N ARG A 425 -27.16 -35.78 -2.48
CA ARG A 425 -28.33 -36.01 -3.37
C ARG A 425 -28.31 -35.13 -4.61
N SER A 426 -27.78 -33.91 -4.52
CA SER A 426 -27.63 -33.01 -5.66
C SER A 426 -26.60 -33.55 -6.66
N VAL A 427 -25.41 -33.95 -6.16
CA VAL A 427 -24.33 -34.51 -6.98
C VAL A 427 -24.78 -35.81 -7.65
N VAL A 428 -25.43 -36.72 -6.92
CA VAL A 428 -25.94 -37.98 -7.47
C VAL A 428 -27.00 -37.73 -8.55
N ARG A 429 -27.93 -36.78 -8.33
CA ARG A 429 -28.92 -36.41 -9.37
C ARG A 429 -28.27 -35.82 -10.61
N GLY A 430 -27.24 -34.97 -10.44
CA GLY A 430 -26.48 -34.40 -11.55
C GLY A 430 -25.74 -35.48 -12.35
N ALA A 431 -25.03 -36.37 -11.67
CA ALA A 431 -24.31 -37.49 -12.30
C ALA A 431 -25.25 -38.45 -13.02
N LEU A 432 -26.42 -38.76 -12.43
CA LEU A 432 -27.43 -39.62 -13.06
C LEU A 432 -28.04 -38.96 -14.31
N ALA A 433 -28.32 -37.66 -14.26
CA ALA A 433 -28.83 -36.90 -15.41
C ALA A 433 -27.81 -36.88 -16.56
N GLN A 434 -26.53 -36.71 -16.24
CA GLN A 434 -25.45 -36.74 -17.22
C GLN A 434 -25.27 -38.13 -17.84
N ALA A 435 -25.29 -39.20 -17.02
CA ALA A 435 -25.22 -40.58 -17.50
C ALA A 435 -26.44 -40.97 -18.35
N MET A 436 -27.65 -40.46 -18.03
CA MET A 436 -28.85 -40.68 -18.84
C MET A 436 -28.80 -39.92 -20.17
N ALA A 437 -28.23 -38.71 -20.19
CA ALA A 437 -28.00 -37.96 -21.43
C ALA A 437 -26.98 -38.67 -22.34
N GLU A 438 -25.87 -39.14 -21.79
CA GLU A 438 -24.86 -39.91 -22.53
C GLU A 438 -25.38 -41.26 -23.05
N ALA A 439 -26.33 -41.88 -22.34
CA ALA A 439 -26.99 -43.11 -22.77
C ALA A 439 -28.09 -42.89 -23.84
N GLN A 440 -28.60 -41.66 -23.99
CA GLN A 440 -29.53 -41.30 -25.06
C GLN A 440 -28.83 -40.88 -26.36
N GLU A 441 -27.52 -40.57 -26.30
CA GLU A 441 -26.68 -40.26 -27.46
C GLU A 441 -25.98 -41.49 -28.08
N ARG A 442 -26.09 -42.67 -27.45
CA ARG A 442 -25.65 -43.98 -27.99
C ARG A 442 -26.85 -44.79 -28.46
#